data_AF-A0A3D5Z1G2-F1
#
_entry.id   AF-A0A3D5Z1G2-F1
#
_cell.length_a   1.000
_cell.length_b   1.000
_cell.length_c   1.000
_cell.angle_alpha   90.00
_cell.angle_beta   90.00
_cell.angle_gamma   90.00
#
_symmetry.space_group_name_H-M   'P 1'
#
loop_
_entity.id
_entity.type
_entity.pdbx_description
1 polymer ?
#
loop_
_entity_poly.entity_id
_entity_poly.type
_entity_poly.pdbx_seq_one_letter_code
_entity_poly.pdbx_strand_id
1 'polypeptide(L)' 'MTPSSQDRDINNKIKEAGKLLDIPVLDHLILTPEAYLSFADEGLM' A
#
# COMPACT_ATOMS: atom_id res chain seq x y z
N MET A 1 -10.53 -0.60 9.93
CA MET A 1 -9.28 0.19 9.81
C MET A 1 -9.39 0.97 8.51
N THR A 2 -8.99 2.24 8.47
CA THR A 2 -9.06 3.04 7.24
C THR A 2 -7.71 3.72 7.04
N PRO A 3 -7.04 3.56 5.89
CA PRO A 3 -5.77 4.23 5.63
C PRO A 3 -5.97 5.75 5.61
N SER A 4 -4.99 6.48 6.16
CA SER A 4 -4.96 7.93 6.10
C SER A 4 -4.68 8.41 4.67
N SER A 5 -4.86 9.72 4.44
CA SER A 5 -4.43 10.34 3.17
C SER A 5 -2.93 10.13 2.91
N GLN A 6 -2.11 10.21 3.95
CA GLN A 6 -0.66 10.06 3.85
C GLN A 6 -0.26 8.62 3.47
N ASP A 7 -0.98 7.62 3.99
CA ASP A 7 -0.76 6.20 3.63
C ASP A 7 -1.06 5.97 2.14
N ARG A 8 -2.14 6.58 1.63
CA ARG A 8 -2.49 6.53 0.21
C ARG A 8 -1.45 7.23 -0.67
N ASP A 9 -1.00 8.41 -0.24
CA ASP A 9 -0.01 9.19 -0.99
C ASP A 9 1.32 8.43 -1.10
N ILE A 10 1.78 7.81 -0.01
CA ILE A 10 3.02 7.04 -0.03
C ILE A 10 2.87 5.73 -0.80
N ASN A 11 1.73 5.05 -0.70
CA ASN A 11 1.42 3.87 -1.51
C ASN A 11 1.58 4.18 -3.01
N ASN A 12 0.96 5.27 -3.48
CA ASN A 12 1.04 5.69 -4.88
C ASN A 12 2.48 6.00 -5.30
N LYS A 13 3.25 6.73 -4.47
CA LYS A 13 4.64 7.06 -4.79
C LYS A 13 5.53 5.83 -4.93
N ILE A 14 5.40 4.86 -4.01
CA ILE A 14 6.24 3.67 -4.02
C ILE A 14 5.80 2.71 -5.15
N LYS A 15 4.50 2.60 -5.43
CA LYS A 15 3.98 1.85 -6.58
C LYS A 15 4.56 2.36 -7.90
N GLU A 16 4.53 3.68 -8.12
CA GLU A 16 5.12 4.29 -9.33
C GLU A 16 6.65 4.12 -9.38
N ALA A 17 7.34 4.23 -8.24
CA ALA A 17 8.78 3.97 -8.17
C ALA A 17 9.12 2.51 -8.49
N GLY A 18 8.35 1.55 -7.98
CA GLY A 18 8.50 0.13 -8.27
C GLY A 18 8.31 -0.17 -9.75
N LYS A 19 7.29 0.42 -10.37
CA LYS A 19 7.07 0.34 -11.82
C LYS A 19 8.24 0.89 -12.63
N LEU A 20 8.80 2.02 -12.20
CA LEU A 20 9.96 2.65 -12.87
C LEU A 20 11.21 1.77 -12.80
N LEU A 21 11.41 1.07 -11.69
CA LEU A 21 12.59 0.24 -11.43
C LEU A 21 12.43 -1.22 -11.89
N ASP A 22 11.28 -1.58 -12.45
CA ASP A 22 10.89 -2.97 -12.75
C ASP A 22 10.92 -3.89 -11.51
N ILE A 23 10.58 -3.32 -10.35
CA ILE A 23 10.45 -4.00 -9.06
C ILE A 23 9.03 -3.75 -8.53
N PRO A 24 8.06 -4.63 -8.82
CA PRO A 24 6.66 -4.37 -8.47
C PRO A 24 6.45 -4.39 -6.94
N VAL A 25 5.69 -3.40 -6.44
CA VAL A 25 5.17 -3.43 -5.07
C VAL A 25 3.95 -4.34 -5.06
N LEU A 26 4.02 -5.43 -4.32
CA LEU A 26 2.95 -6.44 -4.30
C LEU A 26 1.78 -6.01 -3.42
N ASP A 27 2.09 -5.44 -2.26
CA ASP A 27 1.06 -5.01 -1.31
C ASP A 27 1.60 -3.96 -0.33
N HIS A 28 0.68 -3.16 0.23
CA HIS A 28 0.93 -2.27 1.36
C HIS A 28 0.06 -2.74 2.52
N LEU A 29 0.71 -3.26 3.57
CA LEU A 29 0.04 -3.76 4.77
C LEU A 29 0.10 -2.71 5.89
N ILE A 30 -1.07 -2.30 6.39
CA ILE A 30 -1.17 -1.56 7.66
C ILE A 30 -1.49 -2.58 8.76
N LEU A 31 -0.64 -2.62 9.79
CA LEU A 31 -0.70 -3.63 10.85
C LEU A 31 -1.13 -3.01 12.19
N THR A 32 -1.95 -3.74 12.95
CA THR A 32 -2.20 -3.55 14.38
C THR A 32 -1.96 -4.87 15.12
N PRO A 33 -1.90 -4.89 16.46
CA PRO A 33 -1.70 -6.13 17.19
C PRO A 33 -2.77 -7.19 16.93
N GLU A 34 -4.01 -6.77 16.63
CA GLU A 34 -5.16 -7.67 16.46
C GLU A 34 -5.57 -7.89 15.00
N ALA A 35 -5.08 -7.10 14.05
CA ALA A 35 -5.58 -7.09 12.67
C ALA A 35 -4.57 -6.52 11.67
N TYR A 36 -4.88 -6.66 10.38
CA TYR A 36 -4.20 -5.95 9.30
C TYR A 36 -5.20 -5.45 8.26
N LEU A 37 -4.75 -4.49 7.45
CA LEU A 37 -5.41 -4.06 6.22
C LEU A 37 -4.43 -4.22 5.07
N SER A 38 -4.85 -4.91 4.02
CA SER A 38 -4.12 -5.05 2.75
C SER A 38 -4.67 -4.07 1.73
N PHE A 39 -3.80 -3.26 1.13
CA PHE A 39 -4.22 -2.37 0.06
C PHE A 39 -4.60 -3.16 -1.20
N ALA A 40 -3.94 -4.30 -1.45
CA ALA A 40 -4.28 -5.17 -2.58
C ALA A 40 -5.70 -5.74 -2.44
N ASP A 41 -6.04 -6.27 -1.26
CA ASP A 41 -7.36 -6.86 -1.00
C ASP A 41 -8.48 -5.82 -1.02
N GLU A 42 -8.18 -4.58 -0.60
CA GLU A 42 -9.12 -3.44 -0.61
C GLU A 42 -9.25 -2.77 -2.00
N GLY A 43 -8.54 -3.26 -3.03
CA GLY A 43 -8.58 -2.70 -4.39
C GLY A 43 -7.91 -1.33 -4.52
N LEU A 44 -6.93 -1.04 -3.66
CA LEU A 44 -6.19 0.23 -3.60
C LEU A 44 -4.80 0.17 -4.27
N MET A 45 -4.43 -0.98 -4.86
CA MET A 45 -3.13 -1.24 -5.50
C MET A 45 -3.09 -1.07 -7.01
#